data_AF-A0A934VXM8-F1
#
_entry.id   AF-A0A934VXM8-F1
#
_cell.length_a   1.000
_cell.length_b   1.000
_cell.length_c   1.000
_cell.angle_alpha   90.00
_cell.angle_beta   90.00
_cell.angle_gamma   90.00
#
_symmetry.space_group_name_H-M   'P 1'
#
loop_
_entity.id
_entity.type
_entity.pdbx_description
1 polymer ?
#
loop_
_entity_poly.entity_id
_entity_poly.type
_entity_poly.pdbx_seq_one_letter_code
_entity_poly.pdbx_strand_id
1 'polypeptide(L)'
;MDKNWQAWIERFESGEISPEELAEFESLIKFDPAAREAFFNEMMTTVSLEANQLPDPMGGRLYKMKRLLTHRSMAIAAGLVLIAAGSFFFARYARFDAESSSDVLATVTEADSDHAPDNYRIGQLLGNGEVHLADGAEMGLAMRGGARLQLRGPIEMTIDGPDRIRLIKGRVSAYAPAYARGFTIATADGTLIDRGTRFVAAAGTGHGTEVHVLEGLVDAISDGDQDNQGLHQRLGMRLFC
;
A
#
# COMPACT_ATOMS: atom_id res chain seq x y z
N MET A 1 10.26 28.12 -29.63
CA MET A 1 11.53 27.67 -29.02
C MET A 1 11.53 26.17 -29.13
N ASP A 2 12.27 25.60 -30.08
CA ASP A 2 12.55 24.16 -30.08
C ASP A 2 13.38 23.85 -28.84
N LYS A 3 12.73 23.30 -27.81
CA LYS A 3 13.41 22.93 -26.58
C LYS A 3 14.10 21.59 -26.82
N ASN A 4 15.42 21.64 -26.99
CA ASN A 4 16.26 20.45 -27.15
C ASN A 4 16.40 19.75 -25.79
N TRP A 5 15.45 18.86 -25.47
CA TRP A 5 15.42 18.13 -24.21
C TRP A 5 16.57 17.14 -24.05
N GLN A 6 17.14 16.63 -25.14
CA GLN A 6 18.30 15.72 -25.07
C GLN A 6 19.53 16.42 -24.50
N ALA A 7 19.83 17.63 -24.96
CA ALA A 7 20.95 18.41 -24.42
C ALA A 7 20.76 18.77 -22.93
N TRP A 8 19.52 18.84 -22.45
CA TRP A 8 19.23 19.05 -21.02
C TRP A 8 19.46 17.78 -20.20
N ILE A 9 19.02 16.62 -20.71
CA ILE A 9 19.19 15.32 -20.04
C ILE A 9 20.68 15.00 -19.90
N GLU A 10 21.47 15.15 -20.98
CA GLU A 10 22.91 14.89 -20.96
C GLU A 10 23.65 15.77 -19.94
N ARG A 11 23.28 17.05 -19.83
CA ARG A 11 23.88 17.98 -18.86
C ARG A 11 23.48 17.70 -17.41
N PHE A 12 22.26 17.18 -17.21
CA PHE A 12 21.80 16.75 -15.89
C PHE A 12 22.55 15.51 -15.44
N GLU A 13 22.74 14.54 -16.34
CA GLU A 13 23.51 13.32 -16.09
C GLU A 13 25.00 13.61 -15.88
N SER A 14 25.58 14.57 -16.58
CA SER A 14 26.98 14.97 -16.43
C SER A 14 27.25 15.81 -15.17
N GLY A 15 26.21 16.30 -14.49
CA GLY A 15 26.33 17.15 -13.31
C GLY A 15 26.76 18.59 -13.59
N GLU A 16 26.68 19.05 -14.84
CA GLU A 16 27.13 20.37 -15.30
C GLU A 16 26.00 21.44 -15.34
N ILE A 17 24.94 21.25 -14.55
CA ILE A 17 23.82 22.20 -14.46
C ILE A 17 24.07 23.18 -13.31
N SER A 18 24.02 24.47 -13.63
CA SER A 18 24.10 25.53 -12.62
C SER A 18 22.83 25.62 -11.77
N PRO A 19 22.89 26.15 -10.53
CA PRO A 19 21.72 26.29 -9.66
C PRO A 19 20.60 27.17 -10.26
N GLU A 20 20.96 28.16 -11.08
CA GLU A 20 20.00 29.05 -11.75
C GLU A 20 19.23 28.32 -12.86
N GLU A 21 19.93 27.52 -13.66
CA GLU A 21 19.33 26.69 -14.70
C GLU A 21 18.44 25.57 -14.10
N LEU A 22 18.84 25.00 -12.97
CA LEU A 22 18.03 24.01 -12.26
C LEU A 22 16.71 24.62 -11.78
N ALA A 23 16.74 25.83 -11.21
CA ALA A 23 15.55 26.52 -10.75
C ALA A 23 14.60 26.90 -11.90
N GLU A 24 15.14 27.27 -13.06
CA GLU A 24 14.36 27.51 -14.27
C GLU A 24 13.67 26.23 -14.76
N PHE A 25 14.41 25.11 -14.79
CA PHE A 25 13.87 23.80 -15.13
C PHE A 25 12.76 23.34 -14.17
N GLU A 26 12.98 23.45 -12.86
CA GLU A 26 11.98 23.10 -11.84
C GLU A 26 10.70 23.93 -12.01
N SER A 27 10.85 25.24 -12.27
CA SER A 27 9.72 26.13 -12.54
C SER A 27 8.95 25.70 -13.79
N LEU A 28 9.66 25.40 -14.88
CA LEU A 28 9.06 24.96 -16.14
C LEU A 28 8.28 23.64 -15.98
N ILE A 29 8.85 22.63 -15.34
CA ILE A 29 8.18 21.33 -15.12
C ILE A 29 6.98 21.46 -14.18
N LYS A 30 7.07 22.36 -13.19
CA LYS A 30 6.01 22.59 -12.20
C LYS A 30 4.79 23.29 -12.79
N PHE A 31 5.00 24.32 -13.61
CA PHE A 31 3.92 25.21 -14.07
C PHE A 31 3.43 24.94 -15.50
N ASP A 32 4.17 24.21 -16.33
CA ASP A 32 3.78 23.86 -17.71
C ASP A 32 3.57 22.34 -17.88
N PRO A 33 2.30 21.88 -17.94
CA PRO A 33 1.98 20.47 -18.16
C PRO A 33 2.50 19.90 -19.48
N ALA A 34 2.56 20.72 -20.54
CA ALA A 34 3.03 20.27 -21.85
C ALA A 34 4.55 20.10 -21.86
N ALA A 35 5.29 20.98 -21.17
CA ALA A 35 6.73 20.81 -20.97
C ALA A 35 7.05 19.57 -20.14
N ARG A 36 6.23 19.28 -19.12
CA ARG A 36 6.36 18.07 -18.30
C ARG A 36 6.17 16.80 -19.12
N GLU A 37 5.11 16.73 -19.93
CA GLU A 37 4.82 15.56 -20.77
C GLU A 37 5.92 15.32 -21.81
N ALA A 38 6.41 16.38 -22.46
CA ALA A 38 7.51 16.29 -23.42
C ALA A 38 8.81 15.76 -22.79
N PHE A 39 9.16 16.24 -21.59
CA PHE A 39 10.32 15.76 -20.85
C PHE A 39 10.20 14.28 -20.47
N PHE A 40 9.04 13.85 -19.96
CA PHE A 40 8.81 12.45 -19.61
C PHE A 40 8.92 11.52 -20.82
N ASN A 41 8.36 11.91 -21.96
CA ASN A 41 8.39 11.09 -23.17
C ASN A 41 9.83 10.90 -23.69
N GLU A 42 10.65 11.94 -23.59
CA GLU A 42 12.06 11.89 -23.98
C GLU A 42 12.88 11.01 -23.02
N MET A 43 12.74 11.21 -21.72
CA MET A 43 13.42 10.40 -20.70
C MET A 43 13.08 8.91 -20.83
N MET A 44 11.81 8.58 -21.08
CA MET A 44 11.38 7.19 -21.28
C MET A 44 11.95 6.57 -22.56
N THR A 45 12.21 7.37 -23.59
CA THR A 45 12.82 6.90 -24.85
C THR A 45 14.26 6.44 -24.61
N THR A 46 15.06 7.22 -23.88
CA THR A 46 16.44 6.85 -23.52
C THR A 46 16.50 5.56 -22.69
N VAL A 47 15.66 5.46 -21.65
CA VAL A 47 15.60 4.26 -20.79
C VAL A 47 15.19 3.01 -21.57
N SER A 48 14.27 3.14 -22.52
CA SER A 48 13.81 2.02 -23.36
C SER A 48 14.90 1.49 -24.30
N LEU A 49 15.82 2.35 -24.76
CA LEU A 49 16.95 1.97 -25.61
C LEU A 49 18.02 1.23 -24.82
N GLU A 50 18.28 1.64 -23.58
CA GLU A 50 19.20 0.93 -22.68
C GLU A 50 18.64 -0.43 -22.25
N ALA A 51 17.33 -0.52 -21.99
CA ALA A 51 16.67 -1.78 -21.64
C ALA A 51 16.76 -2.84 -22.76
N ASN A 52 16.73 -2.43 -24.03
CA ASN A 52 16.92 -3.33 -25.18
C ASN A 52 18.37 -3.81 -25.37
N GLN A 53 19.34 -3.20 -24.69
CA GLN A 53 20.75 -3.61 -24.74
C GLN A 53 21.14 -4.55 -23.58
N LEU A 54 20.22 -4.80 -22.63
CA LEU A 54 20.43 -5.81 -21.60
C LEU A 54 20.36 -7.22 -22.24
N PRO A 55 21.31 -8.12 -21.92
CA PRO A 55 21.30 -9.46 -22.46
C PRO A 55 20.03 -10.20 -22.01
N ASP A 56 19.28 -10.75 -22.98
CA ASP A 56 18.12 -11.59 -22.72
C ASP A 56 18.52 -12.74 -21.77
N PRO A 57 18.03 -12.77 -20.52
CA PRO A 57 18.37 -13.81 -19.56
C PRO A 57 17.85 -15.20 -19.97
N MET A 58 17.05 -15.28 -21.05
CA MET A 58 16.55 -16.53 -21.64
C MET A 58 17.10 -16.83 -23.05
N GLY A 59 18.18 -16.15 -23.50
CA GLY A 59 18.82 -16.37 -24.80
C GLY A 59 19.68 -17.66 -24.92
N GLY A 60 19.30 -18.74 -24.22
CA GLY A 60 20.08 -19.98 -24.12
C GLY A 60 19.85 -20.99 -25.25
N ARG A 61 20.85 -21.11 -26.15
CA ARG A 61 21.20 -22.26 -27.02
C ARG A 61 20.19 -23.44 -27.08
N LEU A 62 19.47 -23.54 -28.19
CA LEU A 62 18.62 -24.70 -28.52
C LEU A 62 19.44 -26.00 -28.57
N TYR A 63 19.19 -26.91 -27.62
CA TYR A 63 19.77 -28.25 -27.59
C TYR A 63 19.06 -29.14 -28.61
N LYS A 64 19.77 -29.57 -29.67
CA LYS A 64 19.25 -30.53 -30.66
C LYS A 64 19.14 -31.92 -30.03
N MET A 65 17.96 -32.23 -29.49
CA MET A 65 17.69 -33.54 -28.88
C MET A 65 17.45 -34.61 -29.96
N LYS A 66 18.29 -35.66 -29.98
CA LYS A 66 18.10 -36.82 -30.85
C LYS A 66 16.82 -37.55 -30.46
N ARG A 67 15.94 -37.72 -31.43
CA ARG A 67 14.67 -38.42 -31.31
C ARG A 67 14.93 -39.91 -31.11
N LEU A 68 14.77 -40.40 -29.88
CA LEU A 68 14.62 -41.83 -29.62
C LEU A 68 13.17 -42.12 -29.23
N LEU A 69 12.52 -42.84 -30.12
CA LEU A 69 11.18 -43.41 -29.99
C LEU A 69 11.17 -44.57 -28.99
N THR A 70 9.97 -44.91 -28.50
CA THR A 70 9.55 -46.02 -27.60
C THR A 70 9.68 -45.67 -26.10
N HIS A 71 8.66 -45.73 -25.23
CA HIS A 71 7.37 -46.46 -25.18
C HIS A 71 6.22 -45.55 -24.69
N ARG A 72 5.02 -45.67 -25.30
CA ARG A 72 3.87 -44.75 -25.10
C ARG A 72 3.00 -45.00 -23.86
N SER A 73 3.27 -46.01 -23.03
CA SER A 73 2.38 -46.36 -21.91
C SER A 73 2.85 -45.88 -20.52
N MET A 74 4.00 -45.20 -20.41
CA MET A 74 4.50 -44.66 -19.13
C MET A 74 4.55 -43.11 -19.10
N ALA A 75 3.84 -42.45 -20.02
CA ALA A 75 3.81 -40.98 -20.12
C ALA A 75 2.58 -40.33 -19.46
N ILE A 76 1.48 -41.08 -19.28
CA ILE A 76 0.21 -40.50 -18.77
C ILE A 76 0.23 -40.37 -17.24
N ALA A 77 0.79 -41.34 -16.52
CA ALA A 77 0.85 -41.31 -15.05
C ALA A 77 1.84 -40.26 -14.51
N ALA A 78 3.00 -40.09 -15.16
CA ALA A 78 3.99 -39.10 -14.76
C ALA A 78 3.51 -37.65 -14.98
N GLY A 79 2.69 -37.41 -16.03
CA GLY A 79 2.12 -36.10 -16.32
C GLY A 79 1.13 -35.62 -15.26
N LEU A 80 0.27 -36.51 -14.75
CA LEU A 80 -0.70 -36.14 -13.71
C LEU A 80 -0.02 -35.84 -12.35
N VAL A 81 1.06 -36.55 -12.02
CA VAL A 81 1.84 -36.28 -10.80
C VAL A 81 2.57 -34.93 -10.90
N LEU A 82 3.14 -34.60 -12.06
CA LEU A 82 3.79 -33.29 -12.27
C LEU A 82 2.78 -32.14 -12.31
N ILE A 83 1.58 -32.35 -12.84
CA ILE A 83 0.51 -31.34 -12.80
C ILE A 83 0.00 -31.20 -11.37
N ALA A 84 -0.25 -32.29 -10.63
CA ALA A 84 -0.72 -32.21 -9.25
C ALA A 84 0.34 -31.59 -8.31
N ALA A 85 1.61 -31.99 -8.45
CA ALA A 85 2.71 -31.37 -7.71
C ALA A 85 2.91 -29.92 -8.15
N GLY A 86 2.89 -29.64 -9.45
CA GLY A 86 2.95 -28.29 -9.99
C GLY A 86 1.82 -27.40 -9.51
N SER A 87 0.57 -27.87 -9.48
CA SER A 87 -0.58 -27.16 -8.94
C SER A 87 -0.51 -27.00 -7.42
N PHE A 88 0.02 -27.98 -6.69
CA PHE A 88 0.24 -27.87 -5.25
C PHE A 88 1.35 -26.85 -4.91
N PHE A 89 2.47 -26.90 -5.63
CA PHE A 89 3.56 -25.94 -5.50
C PHE A 89 3.17 -24.57 -6.03
N PHE A 90 2.38 -24.46 -7.09
CA PHE A 90 1.86 -23.20 -7.63
C PHE A 90 0.79 -22.60 -6.70
N ALA A 91 -0.10 -23.42 -6.11
CA ALA A 91 -1.03 -22.94 -5.10
C ALA A 91 -0.32 -22.54 -3.80
N ARG A 92 0.79 -23.20 -3.44
CA ARG A 92 1.69 -22.78 -2.36
C ARG A 92 2.43 -21.49 -2.74
N TYR A 93 2.94 -21.37 -3.95
CA TYR A 93 3.70 -20.22 -4.45
C TYR A 93 2.79 -19.00 -4.59
N ALA A 94 1.59 -19.15 -5.14
CA ALA A 94 0.59 -18.08 -5.23
C ALA A 94 0.06 -17.64 -3.85
N ARG A 95 0.05 -18.54 -2.84
CA ARG A 95 -0.24 -18.16 -1.45
C ARG A 95 0.96 -17.50 -0.77
N PHE A 96 2.20 -17.83 -1.16
CA PHE A 96 3.44 -17.27 -0.62
C PHE A 96 3.80 -15.89 -1.23
N ASP A 97 3.55 -15.69 -2.53
CA ASP A 97 3.67 -14.39 -3.21
C ASP A 97 2.60 -13.39 -2.74
N ALA A 98 1.42 -13.88 -2.34
CA ALA A 98 0.42 -13.05 -1.67
C ALA A 98 0.85 -12.61 -0.24
N GLU A 99 1.89 -13.23 0.32
CA GLU A 99 2.35 -13.04 1.70
C GLU A 99 3.70 -12.31 1.80
N SER A 100 4.41 -12.06 0.68
CA SER A 100 5.79 -11.56 0.73
C SER A 100 6.19 -10.58 -0.38
N SER A 101 5.28 -9.68 -0.77
CA SER A 101 5.74 -8.33 -1.14
C SER A 101 5.65 -7.48 0.12
N SER A 102 6.79 -7.10 0.70
CA SER A 102 6.85 -6.10 1.78
C SER A 102 6.49 -4.73 1.21
N ASP A 103 5.24 -4.58 0.80
CA ASP A 103 4.69 -3.31 0.38
C ASP A 103 4.65 -2.45 1.64
N VAL A 104 5.39 -1.35 1.63
CA VAL A 104 5.35 -0.39 2.72
C VAL A 104 3.94 0.18 2.76
N LEU A 105 3.20 -0.06 3.84
CA LEU A 105 1.80 0.34 3.98
C LEU A 105 1.63 1.54 4.90
N ALA A 106 2.56 1.78 5.82
CA ALA A 106 2.55 2.95 6.68
C ALA A 106 3.96 3.41 7.06
N THR A 107 4.05 4.63 7.54
CA THR A 107 5.26 5.21 8.14
C THR A 107 4.92 5.74 9.52
N VAL A 108 5.74 5.41 10.51
CA VAL A 108 5.61 5.96 11.86
C VAL A 108 5.99 7.44 11.83
N THR A 109 5.07 8.32 12.22
CA THR A 109 5.28 9.78 12.25
C THR A 109 5.59 10.30 13.63
N GLU A 110 5.08 9.63 14.66
CA GLU A 110 5.29 9.97 16.07
C GLU A 110 5.41 8.65 16.84
N ALA A 111 6.27 8.59 17.85
CA ALA A 111 6.41 7.42 18.71
C ALA A 111 6.78 7.87 20.12
N ASP A 112 6.03 7.39 21.12
CA ASP A 112 6.43 7.48 22.52
C ASP A 112 7.46 6.37 22.83
N SER A 113 8.72 6.78 23.04
CA SER A 113 9.83 5.86 23.31
C SER A 113 9.74 5.17 24.66
N ASP A 114 8.97 5.71 25.60
CA ASP A 114 9.04 5.29 27.00
C ASP A 114 8.06 4.15 27.32
N HIS A 115 7.07 3.91 26.46
CA HIS A 115 5.96 2.97 26.72
C HIS A 115 5.66 1.99 25.57
N ALA A 116 6.39 2.01 24.46
CA ALA A 116 6.16 1.08 23.34
C ALA A 116 6.98 -0.22 23.51
N PRO A 117 6.35 -1.41 23.64
CA PRO A 117 7.08 -2.68 23.80
C PRO A 117 7.96 -3.03 22.59
N ASP A 118 7.56 -2.57 21.40
CA ASP A 118 8.22 -2.89 20.13
C ASP A 118 9.23 -1.84 19.66
N ASN A 119 9.53 -0.82 20.48
CA ASN A 119 10.49 0.25 20.16
C ASN A 119 10.25 0.89 18.78
N TYR A 120 9.00 1.24 18.46
CA TYR A 120 8.71 1.94 17.21
C TYR A 120 9.51 3.23 17.09
N ARG A 121 10.05 3.49 15.91
CA ARG A 121 10.89 4.68 15.64
C ARG A 121 10.21 5.58 14.63
N ILE A 122 10.28 6.89 14.83
CA ILE A 122 9.87 7.86 13.82
C ILE A 122 10.62 7.57 12.51
N GLY A 123 9.88 7.56 11.40
CA GLY A 123 10.38 7.21 10.06
C GLY A 123 10.41 5.71 9.77
N GLN A 124 10.10 4.84 10.75
CA GLN A 124 10.02 3.41 10.51
C GLN A 124 8.91 3.08 9.51
N LEU A 125 9.24 2.26 8.52
CA LEU A 125 8.31 1.76 7.53
C LEU A 125 7.65 0.49 8.06
N LEU A 126 6.32 0.46 8.00
CA LEU A 126 5.51 -0.69 8.42
C LEU A 126 4.86 -1.31 7.19
N GLY A 127 4.96 -2.62 7.06
CA GLY A 127 4.26 -3.40 6.05
C GLY A 127 2.91 -3.91 6.58
N ASN A 128 2.39 -4.94 5.93
CA ASN A 128 1.29 -5.72 6.51
C ASN A 128 1.77 -6.40 7.80
N GLY A 129 0.98 -6.32 8.87
CA GLY A 129 1.32 -6.96 10.12
C GLY A 129 0.65 -6.35 11.35
N GLU A 130 0.93 -6.97 12.49
CA GLU A 130 0.40 -6.58 13.79
C GLU A 130 1.12 -5.34 14.34
N VAL A 131 0.37 -4.53 15.08
CA VAL A 131 0.87 -3.36 15.79
C VAL A 131 0.36 -3.42 17.22
N HIS A 132 1.29 -3.35 18.17
CA HIS A 132 0.99 -3.42 19.60
C HIS A 132 1.53 -2.20 20.35
N LEU A 133 0.68 -1.56 21.15
CA LEU A 133 1.10 -0.52 22.09
C LEU A 133 0.62 -0.88 23.49
N ALA A 134 1.48 -0.69 24.49
CA ALA A 134 1.11 -0.85 25.89
C ALA A 134 0.11 0.24 26.32
N ASP A 135 -0.51 0.06 27.49
CA ASP A 135 -1.42 1.06 28.05
C ASP A 135 -0.70 2.41 28.24
N GLY A 136 -1.38 3.51 27.89
CA GLY A 136 -0.84 4.87 27.94
C GLY A 136 0.11 5.26 26.80
N ALA A 137 0.63 4.32 26.01
CA ALA A 137 1.55 4.62 24.91
C ALA A 137 0.81 5.28 23.71
N GLU A 138 1.52 6.16 22.98
CA GLU A 138 0.97 6.83 21.81
C GLU A 138 1.88 6.66 20.58
N MET A 139 1.27 6.54 19.41
CA MET A 139 1.98 6.45 18.13
C MET A 139 1.18 7.10 17.01
N GLY A 140 1.86 7.87 16.18
CA GLY A 140 1.31 8.45 14.95
C GLY A 140 1.71 7.61 13.75
N LEU A 141 0.77 7.36 12.82
CA LEU A 141 1.02 6.68 11.56
C LEU A 141 0.54 7.51 10.37
N ALA A 142 1.37 7.59 9.33
CA ALA A 142 0.97 8.01 7.99
C ALA A 142 0.78 6.78 7.11
N MET A 143 -0.47 6.51 6.72
CA MET A 143 -0.81 5.39 5.84
C MET A 143 -0.43 5.73 4.39
N ARG A 144 -0.03 4.71 3.61
CA ARG A 144 0.31 4.87 2.18
C ARG A 144 -0.86 5.40 1.35
N GLY A 145 -2.09 5.07 1.72
CA GLY A 145 -3.31 5.62 1.13
C GLY A 145 -3.58 7.09 1.48
N GLY A 146 -2.77 7.71 2.34
CA GLY A 146 -2.81 9.13 2.67
C GLY A 146 -3.57 9.51 3.95
N ALA A 147 -4.19 8.54 4.62
CA ALA A 147 -4.80 8.75 5.93
C ALA A 147 -3.74 8.93 7.03
N ARG A 148 -4.03 9.76 8.02
CA ARG A 148 -3.21 9.93 9.22
C ARG A 148 -3.93 9.35 10.43
N LEU A 149 -3.23 8.55 11.22
CA LEU A 149 -3.76 7.89 12.40
C LEU A 149 -2.99 8.36 13.64
N GLN A 150 -3.72 8.61 14.73
CA GLN A 150 -3.15 8.66 16.08
C GLN A 150 -3.67 7.46 16.85
N LEU A 151 -2.74 6.63 17.32
CA LEU A 151 -3.01 5.44 18.11
C LEU A 151 -2.76 5.76 19.58
N ARG A 152 -3.68 5.35 20.45
CA ARG A 152 -3.50 5.42 21.90
C ARG A 152 -3.76 4.06 22.53
N GLY A 153 -2.74 3.60 23.24
CA GLY A 153 -2.65 2.36 23.97
C GLY A 153 -3.76 2.15 25.01
N PRO A 154 -4.09 0.88 25.34
CA PRO A 154 -3.52 -0.33 24.76
C PRO A 154 -4.02 -0.55 23.32
N ILE A 155 -3.13 -0.87 22.39
CA ILE A 155 -3.47 -1.12 20.98
C ILE A 155 -3.16 -2.57 20.63
N GLU A 156 -4.14 -3.24 20.04
CA GLU A 156 -4.00 -4.49 19.31
C GLU A 156 -4.67 -4.28 17.95
N MET A 157 -3.89 -4.18 16.88
CA MET A 157 -4.41 -3.94 15.54
C MET A 157 -3.53 -4.59 14.47
N THR A 158 -4.07 -4.70 13.26
CA THR A 158 -3.34 -5.17 12.07
C THR A 158 -3.43 -4.11 10.97
N ILE A 159 -2.32 -3.83 10.30
CA ILE A 159 -2.30 -3.08 9.05
C ILE A 159 -2.55 -4.07 7.92
N ASP A 160 -3.72 -3.97 7.28
CA ASP A 160 -4.14 -4.93 6.26
C ASP A 160 -3.90 -4.43 4.83
N GLY A 161 -3.72 -3.12 4.65
CA GLY A 161 -3.63 -2.47 3.34
C GLY A 161 -3.24 -0.99 3.44
N PRO A 162 -3.04 -0.31 2.30
CA PRO A 162 -2.65 1.10 2.26
C PRO A 162 -3.74 2.04 2.83
N ASP A 163 -4.99 1.60 2.81
CA ASP A 163 -6.19 2.34 3.21
C ASP A 163 -7.05 1.54 4.20
N ARG A 164 -6.51 0.49 4.83
CA ARG A 164 -7.28 -0.37 5.74
C ARG A 164 -6.48 -0.87 6.93
N ILE A 165 -7.13 -0.83 8.09
CA ILE A 165 -6.67 -1.47 9.31
C ILE A 165 -7.76 -2.35 9.92
N ARG A 166 -7.36 -3.33 10.73
CA ARG A 166 -8.24 -4.07 11.63
C ARG A 166 -7.90 -3.70 13.06
N LEU A 167 -8.84 -3.11 13.79
CA LEU A 167 -8.70 -2.72 15.18
C LEU A 167 -9.38 -3.77 16.08
N ILE A 168 -8.58 -4.48 16.87
CA ILE A 168 -9.06 -5.48 17.83
C ILE A 168 -9.32 -4.80 19.17
N LYS A 169 -8.37 -3.96 19.61
CA LYS A 169 -8.44 -3.26 20.89
C LYS A 169 -7.75 -1.90 20.81
N GLY A 170 -8.30 -0.92 21.52
CA GLY A 170 -7.69 0.38 21.73
C GLY A 170 -8.42 1.51 21.04
N ARG A 171 -7.78 2.68 20.95
CA ARG A 171 -8.37 3.89 20.37
C ARG A 171 -7.54 4.42 19.21
N VAL A 172 -8.22 4.64 18.08
CA VAL A 172 -7.64 5.17 16.85
C VAL A 172 -8.37 6.46 16.49
N SER A 173 -7.64 7.57 16.41
CA SER A 173 -8.11 8.80 15.75
C SER A 173 -7.66 8.77 14.30
N ALA A 174 -8.58 8.81 13.35
CA ALA A 174 -8.31 8.79 11.93
C ALA A 174 -8.68 10.12 11.29
N TYR A 175 -7.77 10.64 10.46
CA TYR A 175 -8.02 11.75 9.57
C TYR A 175 -7.73 11.34 8.12
N ALA A 176 -8.79 11.28 7.34
CA ALA A 176 -8.74 10.98 5.92
C ALA A 176 -9.13 12.23 5.11
N PRO A 177 -8.16 12.92 4.49
CA PRO A 177 -8.45 14.06 3.61
C PRO A 177 -9.20 13.63 2.34
N ALA A 178 -9.67 14.60 1.56
CA ALA A 178 -10.50 14.35 0.36
C ALA A 178 -9.88 13.42 -0.70
N TYR A 179 -8.55 13.34 -0.78
CA TYR A 179 -7.82 12.46 -1.70
C TYR A 179 -7.60 11.04 -1.14
N ALA A 180 -7.83 10.84 0.16
CA ALA A 180 -7.63 9.59 0.89
C ALA A 180 -8.94 9.02 1.46
N ARG A 181 -10.08 9.35 0.82
CA ARG A 181 -11.40 8.84 1.22
C ARG A 181 -11.50 7.34 0.99
N GLY A 182 -12.26 6.66 1.85
CA GLY A 182 -12.45 5.21 1.80
C GLY A 182 -11.52 4.44 2.73
N PHE A 183 -10.69 5.14 3.51
CA PHE A 183 -10.00 4.60 4.66
C PHE A 183 -10.96 3.82 5.56
N THR A 184 -10.59 2.58 5.82
CA THR A 184 -11.45 1.59 6.44
C THR A 184 -10.86 1.08 7.75
N ILE A 185 -11.65 1.12 8.82
CA ILE A 185 -11.34 0.47 10.10
C ILE A 185 -12.31 -0.69 10.29
N ALA A 186 -11.81 -1.92 10.19
CA ALA A 186 -12.57 -3.11 10.54
C ALA A 186 -12.43 -3.41 12.03
N THR A 187 -13.52 -3.79 12.68
CA THR A 187 -13.55 -4.26 14.07
C THR A 187 -14.33 -5.58 14.14
N ALA A 188 -14.43 -6.19 15.32
CA ALA A 188 -15.23 -7.39 15.50
C ALA A 188 -16.74 -7.16 15.32
N ASP A 189 -17.21 -5.92 15.50
CA ASP A 189 -18.63 -5.58 15.45
C ASP A 189 -19.07 -5.06 14.07
N GLY A 190 -18.11 -4.80 13.17
CA GLY A 190 -18.39 -4.28 11.84
C GLY A 190 -17.25 -3.47 11.22
N THR A 191 -17.59 -2.71 10.19
CA THR A 191 -16.66 -1.95 9.37
C THR A 191 -17.03 -0.47 9.32
N LEU A 192 -16.05 0.40 9.54
CA LEU A 192 -16.17 1.85 9.45
C LEU A 192 -15.46 2.35 8.20
N ILE A 193 -16.16 3.09 7.35
CA ILE A 193 -15.62 3.61 6.09
C ILE A 193 -15.75 5.14 6.10
N ASP A 194 -14.61 5.82 5.96
CA ASP A 194 -14.60 7.28 5.91
C ASP A 194 -15.09 7.82 4.56
N ARG A 195 -15.65 9.04 4.57
CA ARG A 195 -16.08 9.78 3.38
C ARG A 195 -15.38 11.14 3.22
N GLY A 196 -14.20 11.30 3.82
CA GLY A 196 -13.44 12.54 3.94
C GLY A 196 -13.65 13.15 5.32
N THR A 197 -13.18 12.45 6.35
CA THR A 197 -13.68 12.61 7.71
C THR A 197 -12.55 12.58 8.72
N ARG A 198 -12.73 13.31 9.83
CA ARG A 198 -12.00 13.10 11.06
C ARG A 198 -12.90 12.39 12.07
N PHE A 199 -12.50 11.22 12.54
CA PHE A 199 -13.28 10.44 13.50
C PHE A 199 -12.38 9.64 14.44
N VAL A 200 -12.94 9.25 15.58
CA VAL A 200 -12.28 8.40 16.57
C VAL A 200 -13.06 7.10 16.64
N ALA A 201 -12.37 5.97 16.57
CA ALA A 201 -12.90 4.64 16.80
C ALA A 201 -12.25 4.02 18.04
N ALA A 202 -13.05 3.36 18.88
CA ALA A 202 -12.55 2.56 19.98
C ALA A 202 -13.19 1.17 19.95
N ALA A 203 -12.36 0.13 20.12
CA ALA A 203 -12.80 -1.27 20.13
C ALA A 203 -12.19 -2.00 21.34
N GLY A 204 -12.76 -3.16 21.67
CA GLY A 204 -12.32 -3.97 22.81
C GLY A 204 -12.67 -3.38 24.17
N THR A 205 -13.67 -2.49 24.25
CA THR A 205 -14.14 -1.85 25.50
C THR A 205 -15.15 -2.70 26.27
N GLY A 206 -15.64 -3.80 25.69
CA GLY A 206 -16.72 -4.62 26.24
C GLY A 206 -18.13 -4.09 25.93
N HIS A 207 -18.26 -2.93 25.31
CA HIS A 207 -19.53 -2.31 24.91
C HIS A 207 -19.74 -2.26 23.39
N GLY A 208 -18.97 -3.05 22.64
CA GLY A 208 -18.89 -2.99 21.18
C GLY A 208 -17.97 -1.88 20.69
N THR A 209 -18.08 -1.54 19.41
CA THR A 209 -17.27 -0.51 18.75
C THR A 209 -17.89 0.87 18.92
N GLU A 210 -17.18 1.78 19.54
CA GLU A 210 -17.59 3.18 19.74
C GLU A 210 -16.98 4.07 18.66
N VAL A 211 -17.81 4.94 18.05
CA VAL A 211 -17.38 5.83 16.97
C VAL A 211 -17.84 7.25 17.22
N HIS A 212 -16.89 8.18 17.31
CA HIS A 212 -17.15 9.61 17.46
C HIS A 212 -16.67 10.35 16.22
N VAL A 213 -17.60 10.90 15.45
CA VAL A 213 -17.28 11.71 14.26
C VAL A 213 -17.02 13.15 14.69
N LEU A 214 -15.82 13.65 14.40
CA LEU A 214 -15.41 15.03 14.72
C LEU A 214 -15.69 15.98 13.55
N GLU A 215 -15.57 15.51 12.31
CA GLU A 215 -15.84 16.30 11.11
C GLU A 215 -16.17 15.35 9.95
N GLY A 216 -17.23 15.62 9.18
CA GLY A 216 -17.59 14.83 8.01
C GLY A 216 -18.59 13.70 8.30
N LEU A 217 -18.46 12.61 7.54
CA LEU A 217 -19.39 11.47 7.52
C LEU A 217 -18.64 10.13 7.55
N VAL A 218 -19.14 9.19 8.34
CA VAL A 218 -18.66 7.80 8.39
C VAL A 218 -19.83 6.88 8.08
N ASP A 219 -19.62 5.91 7.19
CA ASP A 219 -20.53 4.79 7.02
C ASP A 219 -20.08 3.67 7.97
N ALA A 220 -20.95 3.26 8.89
CA ALA A 220 -20.76 2.13 9.78
C ALA A 220 -21.63 0.96 9.31
N ILE A 221 -21.01 -0.17 9.02
CA ILE A 221 -21.66 -1.40 8.58
C ILE A 221 -21.49 -2.40 9.72
N SER A 222 -22.56 -2.75 10.43
CA SER A 222 -22.49 -3.79 11.45
C SER A 222 -22.47 -5.17 10.79
N ASP A 223 -21.65 -6.08 11.31
CA ASP A 223 -21.73 -7.48 10.93
C ASP A 223 -22.95 -8.10 11.66
N GLY A 224 -24.06 -8.22 10.94
CA GLY A 224 -25.28 -8.83 11.46
C GLY A 224 -25.16 -10.35 11.55
N ASP A 225 -25.79 -10.94 12.56
CA ASP A 225 -26.00 -12.39 12.62
C ASP A 225 -26.79 -12.84 11.37
N GLN A 226 -26.48 -14.02 10.82
CA GLN A 226 -26.73 -14.42 9.42
C GLN A 226 -28.19 -14.39 8.91
N ASP A 227 -29.14 -13.99 9.75
CA ASP A 227 -30.57 -13.88 9.44
C ASP A 227 -31.06 -12.42 9.23
N ASN A 228 -30.21 -11.41 9.44
CA ASN A 228 -30.60 -10.00 9.29
C ASN A 228 -29.57 -9.22 8.46
N GLN A 229 -30.03 -8.53 7.42
CA GLN A 229 -29.20 -7.71 6.54
C GLN A 229 -28.38 -6.73 7.39
N GLY A 230 -27.05 -6.71 7.22
CA GLY A 230 -26.14 -5.87 8.01
C GLY A 230 -26.63 -4.42 8.10
N LEU A 231 -26.66 -3.84 9.31
CA LEU A 231 -27.15 -2.49 9.51
C LEU A 231 -26.11 -1.51 8.95
N HIS A 232 -26.52 -0.78 7.93
CA HIS A 232 -25.75 0.33 7.39
C HIS A 232 -26.23 1.63 8.03
N GLN A 233 -25.42 2.20 8.92
CA GLN A 233 -25.69 3.44 9.61
C GLN A 233 -24.71 4.52 9.15
N ARG A 234 -25.22 5.68 8.77
CA ARG A 234 -24.39 6.85 8.43
C ARG A 234 -24.27 7.75 9.64
N LEU A 235 -23.06 7.89 10.17
CA LEU A 235 -22.71 8.72 11.32
C LEU A 235 -22.12 10.04 10.82
N GLY A 236 -22.46 11.15 11.46
CA GLY A 236 -21.95 12.46 11.07
C GLY A 236 -22.19 13.51 12.13
N MET A 237 -21.34 14.52 12.16
CA MET A 237 -21.55 15.71 12.99
C MET A 237 -22.24 16.79 12.16
N ARG A 238 -23.50 17.09 12.47
CA ARG A 238 -24.18 18.26 11.90
C ARG A 238 -23.77 19.49 12.69
N LEU A 239 -22.90 20.31 12.12
CA LEU A 239 -22.75 21.71 12.56
C LEU A 239 -24.02 22.45 12.11
N PHE A 240 -24.94 22.68 13.05
CA PHE A 240 -25.95 23.71 12.85
C PHE A 240 -25.22 25.05 12.96
N CYS A 241 -25.06 25.74 11.83
CA CYS A 241 -24.65 27.14 11.79
C CYS A 241 -25.74 28.04 12.38
#